data_AF-A0A372R9H0-F1
#
_entry.id   AF-A0A372R9H0-F1
#
_cell.length_a   1.000
_cell.length_b   1.000
_cell.length_c   1.000
_cell.angle_alpha   90.00
_cell.angle_beta   90.00
_cell.angle_gamma   90.00
#
_symmetry.space_group_name_H-M   'P 1'
#
loop_
_entity.id
_entity.type
_entity.pdbx_description
1 polymer ?
#
loop_
_entity_poly.entity_id
_entity_poly.type
_entity_poly.pdbx_seq_one_letter_code
_entity_poly.pdbx_strand_id
1 'polypeptide(L)' 'MAELSSGKPPFHKRKHDAMLALEICNGLRPEFGKGTPEIYKKLAYGCMNAISNQ' A
#
# COMPACT_ATOMS: atom_id res chain seq x y z
N MET A 1 7.84 0.56 0.77
CA MET A 1 8.01 0.08 -0.61
C MET A 1 7.21 0.89 -1.63
N ALA A 2 5.90 1.11 -1.42
CA ALA A 2 5.08 1.95 -2.31
C ALA A 2 5.60 3.40 -2.48
N GLU A 3 6.06 4.04 -1.39
CA GLU A 3 6.64 5.38 -1.46
C GLU A 3 7.89 5.44 -2.34
N LEU A 4 8.88 4.59 -2.04
CA LEU A 4 10.11 4.47 -2.84
C LEU A 4 9.81 4.19 -4.32
N SER A 5 8.85 3.31 -4.58
CA SER A 5 8.43 2.89 -5.92
C SER A 5 7.75 4.03 -6.71
N SER A 6 6.92 4.84 -6.04
CA SER A 6 6.13 5.90 -6.68
C SER A 6 6.75 7.29 -6.58
N GLY A 7 7.77 7.46 -5.74
CA GLY A 7 8.37 8.75 -5.39
C GLY A 7 7.43 9.66 -4.61
N LYS A 8 6.32 9.14 -4.08
CA LYS A 8 5.27 9.91 -3.41
C LYS A 8 4.74 9.17 -2.18
N PRO A 9 4.31 9.89 -1.14
CA PRO A 9 3.68 9.25 0.01
C PRO A 9 2.49 8.36 -0.39
N PRO A 10 2.29 7.20 0.27
CA PRO A 10 1.09 6.39 0.11
C PRO A 10 -0.16 7.24 0.32
N PHE A 11 -1.15 7.11 -0.56
CA PHE A 11 -2.39 7.87 -0.47
C PHE A 11 -2.22 9.41 -0.47
N HIS A 12 -1.14 9.97 -1.05
CA HIS A 12 -0.88 11.43 -1.10
C HIS A 12 -2.02 12.30 -1.66
N LYS A 13 -2.98 11.71 -2.40
CA LYS A 13 -4.17 12.41 -2.93
C LYS A 13 -5.37 12.38 -1.98
N ARG A 14 -5.28 11.68 -0.84
CA ARG A 14 -6.35 11.55 0.14
C ARG A 14 -5.95 12.25 1.44
N LYS A 15 -6.97 12.72 2.16
CA LYS A 15 -6.80 13.24 3.51
C LYS A 15 -6.44 12.09 4.44
N HIS A 16 -5.47 12.32 5.32
CA HIS A 16 -5.04 11.34 6.32
C HIS A 16 -5.92 11.47 7.56
N ASP A 17 -7.12 10.90 7.49
CA ASP A 17 -8.12 10.91 8.55
C ASP A 17 -8.54 9.49 8.96
N ALA A 18 -9.41 9.40 9.97
CA ALA A 18 -9.89 8.12 10.50
C ALA A 18 -10.62 7.27 9.45
N MET A 19 -11.26 7.90 8.45
CA MET A 19 -11.94 7.17 7.39
C MET A 19 -10.93 6.45 6.50
N LEU A 20 -9.83 7.11 6.11
CA LEU A 20 -8.74 6.46 5.38
C LEU A 20 -8.12 5.32 6.19
N ALA A 21 -7.92 5.52 7.51
CA ALA A 21 -7.39 4.48 8.38
C ALA A 21 -8.29 3.23 8.41
N LEU A 22 -9.62 3.41 8.51
CA LEU A 22 -10.59 2.31 8.46
C LEU A 22 -10.55 1.56 7.13
N GLU A 23 -10.47 2.28 6.00
CA GLU A 23 -10.35 1.63 4.68
C GLU A 23 -9.07 0.79 4.56
N ILE A 24 -7.95 1.27 5.11
CA ILE A 24 -6.68 0.52 5.14
C ILE A 24 -6.83 -0.76 5.99
N CYS A 25 -7.46 -0.66 7.16
CA CYS A 25 -7.79 -1.84 7.98
C CYS A 25 -8.69 -2.82 7.22
N ASN A 26 -9.61 -2.32 6.39
CA ASN A 26 -10.50 -3.12 5.54
C ASN A 26 -9.86 -3.62 4.23
N GLY A 27 -8.56 -3.42 4.03
CA GLY A 27 -7.84 -4.00 2.89
C GLY A 27 -7.46 -3.02 1.79
N LEU A 28 -7.73 -1.72 1.92
CA LEU A 28 -7.22 -0.73 0.98
C LEU A 28 -5.68 -0.72 1.01
N ARG A 29 -5.04 -0.82 -0.15
CA ARG A 29 -3.58 -0.82 -0.30
C ARG A 29 -3.11 0.28 -1.24
N PRO A 30 -1.90 0.83 -1.04
CA PRO A 30 -1.39 1.89 -1.88
C PRO A 30 -0.99 1.38 -3.26
N GLU A 31 -1.03 2.27 -4.24
CA GLU A 31 -0.54 2.00 -5.59
C GLU A 31 0.99 2.08 -5.66
N PHE A 32 1.56 1.33 -6.60
CA PHE A 32 2.99 1.35 -6.91
C PHE A 32 3.26 2.17 -8.18
N GLY A 33 4.45 2.73 -8.28
CA GLY A 33 4.90 3.45 -9.47
C GLY A 33 4.89 2.58 -10.72
N LYS A 34 4.68 3.22 -11.89
CA LYS A 34 4.77 2.56 -13.19
C LYS A 34 6.14 1.90 -13.34
N GLY A 35 6.17 0.67 -13.88
CA GLY A 35 7.41 -0.08 -14.08
C GLY A 35 7.92 -0.83 -12.83
N THR A 36 7.25 -0.72 -11.68
CA THR A 36 7.61 -1.53 -10.50
C THR A 36 7.48 -3.02 -10.82
N PRO A 37 8.56 -3.82 -10.67
CA PRO A 37 8.49 -5.26 -10.93
C PRO A 37 7.47 -5.97 -10.04
N GLU A 38 6.76 -6.94 -10.61
CA GLU A 38 5.64 -7.61 -9.95
C GLU A 38 6.05 -8.37 -8.68
N ILE A 39 7.28 -8.90 -8.65
CA ILE A 39 7.83 -9.57 -7.47
C ILE A 39 7.86 -8.67 -6.24
N TYR A 40 8.23 -7.39 -6.42
CA TYR A 40 8.26 -6.43 -5.32
C TYR A 40 6.86 -6.01 -4.88
N LYS A 41 5.89 -5.92 -5.81
CA LYS A 41 4.49 -5.67 -5.44
C LYS A 41 3.94 -6.82 -4.60
N LYS A 42 4.14 -8.07 -5.03
CA LYS A 42 3.71 -9.26 -4.28
C LYS A 42 4.32 -9.29 -2.88
N LEU A 43 5.63 -9.05 -2.77
CA LEU A 43 6.31 -8.97 -1.48
C LEU A 43 5.71 -7.87 -0.59
N ALA A 44 5.55 -6.66 -1.12
CA ALA A 44 4.99 -5.54 -0.37
C ALA A 44 3.55 -5.80 0.08
N TYR A 45 2.69 -6.38 -0.78
CA TYR A 45 1.34 -6.76 -0.42
C TYR A 45 1.32 -7.83 0.67
N GLY A 46 2.24 -8.80 0.61
CA GLY A 46 2.43 -9.78 1.68
C GLY A 46 2.75 -9.11 3.03
N CYS A 47 3.69 -8.17 3.05
CA CYS A 47 4.03 -7.41 4.26
C CYS A 47 2.88 -6.53 4.78
N MET A 48 1.96 -6.10 3.90
CA MET A 48 0.81 -5.28 4.25
C MET A 48 -0.44 -6.11 4.53
N ASN A 49 -0.38 -7.43 4.47
CA ASN A 49 -1.55 -8.26 4.74
C ASN A 49 -1.86 -8.23 6.24
N ALA A 50 -3.11 -7.91 6.61
CA ALA A 50 -3.53 -7.83 8.00
C ALA A 50 -3.71 -9.23 8.62
N ILE A 51 -4.01 -10.22 7.77
CA ILE A 51 -4.16 -11.61 8.18
C ILE A 51 -2.82 -12.29 7.96
N SER A 52 -2.11 -12.57 9.05
CA SER A 52 -0.94 -13.46 9.03
C SER A 52 -1.39 -14.91 8.87
N ASN A 53 -1.89 -15.27 7.69
CA ASN A 53 -1.94 -16.68 7.33
C ASN A 53 -0.59 -17.04 6.71
N GLN A 54 0.34 -17.34 7.60
CA GLN A 54 1.49 -18.17 7.27
C GLN A 54 1.22 -19.57 7.80
#